data_AF-G2YL84-F1
#
_entry.id   AF-G2YL84-F1
#
_cell.length_a   1.000
_cell.length_b   1.000
_cell.length_c   1.000
_cell.angle_alpha   90.00
_cell.angle_beta   90.00
_cell.angle_gamma   90.00
#
_symmetry.space_group_name_H-M   'P 1'
#
loop_
_entity.id
_entity.type
_entity.pdbx_description
1 polymer ?
#
loop_
_entity_poly.entity_id
_entity_poly.type
_entity_poly.pdbx_seq_one_letter_code
_entity_poly.pdbx_strand_id
1 'polypeptide(L)' 'MPPRTTPIRPIEKFAQAVAKCSTEASLYGKCIVADYNSVHKDKCLTEFMKLKDCYLIAAKKK' A
#
# COMPACT_ATOMS: atom_id res chain seq x y z
N MET A 1 21.14 26.76 1.49
CA MET A 1 20.05 26.25 2.37
C MET A 1 20.17 24.74 2.38
N PRO A 2 20.57 24.10 3.50
CA PRO A 2 20.68 22.65 3.54
C PRO A 2 19.26 22.04 3.39
N PRO A 3 19.11 20.90 2.69
CA PRO A 3 17.84 20.21 2.63
C PRO A 3 17.44 19.83 4.06
N ARG A 4 16.27 20.30 4.50
CA ARG A 4 15.69 19.84 5.76
C ARG A 4 15.38 18.37 5.57
N THR A 5 16.23 17.48 6.06
CA THR A 5 15.91 16.08 6.27
C THR A 5 14.83 16.04 7.35
N THR A 6 13.59 16.29 6.95
CA THR A 6 12.43 16.02 7.79
C THR A 6 12.49 14.53 8.12
N PRO A 7 12.43 14.13 9.40
CA PRO A 7 12.41 12.72 9.76
C PRO A 7 11.31 12.06 8.95
N ILE A 8 11.71 11.09 8.12
CA ILE A 8 10.84 10.42 7.15
C ILE A 8 9.60 9.99 7.91
N ARG A 9 8.48 10.64 7.63
CA ARG A 9 7.26 10.41 8.38
C ARG A 9 6.90 8.93 8.17
N PRO A 10 6.33 8.24 9.16
CA PRO A 10 5.87 6.86 8.99
C PRO A 10 5.00 6.69 7.72
N ILE A 11 4.26 7.75 7.37
CA ILE A 11 3.45 7.87 6.16
C ILE A 11 4.28 7.83 4.87
N GLU A 12 5.50 8.37 4.85
CA GLU A 12 6.39 8.29 3.69
C GLU A 12 7.04 6.92 3.57
N LYS A 13 7.39 6.26 4.69
CA LYS A 13 7.81 4.86 4.66
C LYS A 13 6.68 3.95 4.15
N PHE A 14 5.46 4.21 4.59
CA PHE A 14 4.26 3.54 4.09
C PHE A 14 4.07 3.81 2.60
N ALA A 15 4.14 5.08 2.16
CA ALA A 15 4.03 5.46 0.76
C ALA A 15 5.13 4.83 -0.11
N GLN A 16 6.36 4.70 0.37
CA GLN A 16 7.45 4.03 -0.34
C GLN A 16 7.26 2.51 -0.41
N ALA A 17 6.75 1.88 0.65
CA ALA A 17 6.41 0.46 0.64
C ALA A 17 5.23 0.18 -0.30
N VAL A 18 4.20 1.03 -0.25
CA VAL A 18 3.06 1.00 -1.17
C VAL A 18 3.50 1.33 -2.60
N ALA A 19 4.47 2.22 -2.81
CA ALA A 19 5.01 2.52 -4.13
C ALA A 19 5.80 1.34 -4.71
N LYS A 20 6.53 0.58 -3.89
CA LYS A 20 7.16 -0.69 -4.30
C LYS A 20 6.11 -1.75 -4.67
N CYS A 21 4.95 -1.71 -4.02
CA CYS A 21 3.80 -2.59 -4.27
C CYS A 21 2.69 -1.87 -5.04
N SER A 22 3.03 -0.83 -5.83
CA SER A 22 2.05 0.12 -6.38
C SER A 22 1.07 -0.57 -7.31
N THR A 23 1.51 -1.63 -7.99
CA THR A 23 0.67 -2.47 -8.84
C THR A 23 -0.43 -3.15 -8.03
N GLU A 24 -0.08 -3.93 -7.00
CA GLU A 24 -1.05 -4.55 -6.10
C GLU A 24 -1.94 -3.52 -5.38
N ALA A 25 -1.38 -2.39 -4.95
CA ALA A 25 -2.14 -1.32 -4.32
C ALA A 25 -3.16 -0.67 -5.25
N SER A 26 -2.77 -0.46 -6.50
CA SER A 26 -3.65 0.07 -7.53
C SER A 26 -4.75 -0.93 -7.90
N LEU A 27 -4.45 -2.23 -7.93
CA LEU A 27 -5.44 -3.27 -8.21
C LEU A 27 -6.41 -3.45 -7.04
N TYR A 28 -5.92 -3.46 -5.80
CA TYR A 28 -6.75 -3.44 -4.60
C TYR A 28 -7.65 -2.20 -4.59
N GLY A 29 -7.07 -1.01 -4.84
CA GLY A 29 -7.82 0.24 -4.94
C GLY A 29 -8.87 0.21 -6.04
N LYS A 30 -8.54 -0.33 -7.22
CA LYS A 30 -9.50 -0.51 -8.33
C LYS A 30 -10.66 -1.42 -7.94
N CYS A 31 -10.39 -2.53 -7.26
CA CYS A 31 -11.42 -3.45 -6.79
C CYS A 31 -12.34 -2.79 -5.74
N ILE A 32 -11.77 -2.02 -4.82
CA ILE A 32 -12.51 -1.24 -3.82
C ILE A 32 -13.35 -0.13 -4.47
N VAL A 33 -12.80 0.59 -5.45
CA VAL A 33 -13.50 1.69 -6.14
C VAL A 33 -14.60 1.16 -7.06
N ALA A 34 -14.37 0.02 -7.72
CA ALA A 34 -15.38 -0.61 -8.58
C ALA A 34 -16.65 -0.98 -7.83
N ASP A 35 -16.53 -1.32 -6.55
CA ASP A 35 -17.63 -1.78 -5.73
C ASP A 35 -17.65 -1.07 -4.36
N TYR A 36 -17.42 0.25 -4.39
CA TYR A 36 -17.25 1.10 -3.19
C TYR A 36 -18.45 1.03 -2.23
N ASN A 37 -19.64 0.74 -2.78
CA ASN A 37 -20.89 0.66 -2.03
C ASN A 37 -21.06 -0.67 -1.28
N SER A 38 -20.43 -1.75 -1.77
CA SER A 38 -20.49 -3.07 -1.14
C SER A 38 -19.10 -3.60 -0.86
N VAL A 39 -18.18 -2.71 -0.47
CA VAL A 39 -16.90 -3.09 0.15
C VAL A 39 -17.21 -3.83 1.44
N HIS A 40 -17.17 -5.15 1.35
CA HIS A 40 -17.31 -6.04 2.48
C HIS A 40 -16.00 -6.81 2.66
N LYS A 41 -15.83 -7.33 3.88
CA LYS A 41 -14.76 -8.27 4.18
C LYS A 41 -14.79 -9.37 3.11
N ASP A 42 -13.63 -9.67 2.55
CA ASP A 42 -13.39 -10.69 1.52
C ASP A 42 -13.57 -10.27 0.04
N LYS A 43 -14.17 -9.12 -0.27
CA LYS A 43 -14.47 -8.76 -1.68
C LYS A 43 -13.23 -8.52 -2.55
N CYS A 44 -12.19 -7.94 -1.96
CA CYS A 44 -10.89 -7.73 -2.59
C CYS A 44 -9.78 -8.51 -1.88
N LEU A 45 -10.11 -9.69 -1.33
CA LEU A 45 -9.19 -10.45 -0.48
C LEU A 45 -7.92 -10.90 -1.22
N THR A 46 -8.05 -11.30 -2.48
CA THR A 46 -6.92 -11.70 -3.32
C THR A 46 -5.92 -10.55 -3.49
N GLU A 47 -6.42 -9.37 -3.81
CA GLU A 47 -5.58 -8.18 -3.98
C GLU A 47 -5.02 -7.68 -2.64
N PHE A 48 -5.82 -7.77 -1.57
CA PHE A 48 -5.36 -7.48 -0.22
C PHE A 48 -4.25 -8.43 0.24
N MET A 49 -4.35 -9.73 -0.07
CA MET A 49 -3.31 -10.72 0.26
C MET A 49 -2.01 -10.42 -0.49
N LYS A 50 -2.07 -10.09 -1.79
CA LYS A 50 -0.87 -9.73 -2.54
C LYS A 50 -0.25 -8.41 -2.05
N LEU A 51 -1.08 -7.38 -1.82
CA LEU A 51 -0.63 -6.13 -1.21
C LEU A 51 0.05 -6.39 0.14
N LYS A 52 -0.57 -7.19 1.01
CA LYS A 52 -0.05 -7.54 2.33
C LYS A 52 1.28 -8.26 2.23
N ASP A 53 1.40 -9.25 1.35
CA ASP A 53 2.64 -10.00 1.14
C ASP A 53 3.77 -9.07 0.67
N CYS A 54 3.50 -8.26 -0.35
CA CYS A 54 4.45 -7.29 -0.84
C CYS A 54 4.82 -6.24 0.22
N TYR A 55 3.85 -5.78 1.02
CA TYR A 55 4.09 -4.85 2.13
C TYR A 55 4.94 -5.49 3.24
N LEU A 56 4.72 -6.75 3.59
CA LEU A 56 5.53 -7.50 4.56
C LEU A 56 6.98 -7.68 4.08
N ILE A 57 7.17 -7.93 2.78
CA ILE A 57 8.51 -8.02 2.17
C ILE A 57 9.17 -6.64 2.13
N ALA A 58 8.43 -5.59 1.75
CA ALA A 58 8.93 -4.22 1.65
C ALA A 58 9.26 -3.61 3.02
N ALA A 59 8.46 -3.91 4.06
CA ALA A 59 8.68 -3.47 5.44
C ALA A 59 9.87 -4.19 6.11
N LYS A 60 10.25 -5.38 5.63
CA LYS A 60 11.46 -6.10 6.07
C LYS A 60 12.75 -5.52 5.49
N LYS A 61 12.72 -4.55 4.57
CA LYS A 61 13.93 -3.85 4.13
C LYS A 61 14.40 -2.88 5.23
N LYS A 62 15.44 -3.33 5.95
CA LYS A 62 16.28 -2.58 6.91
C LYS A 62 16.66 -1.19 6.41
#